data_AF-A0A3N4MJX9-F1
#
_entry.id   AF-A0A3N4MJX9-F1
#
_cell.length_a   1.000
_cell.length_b   1.000
_cell.length_c   1.000
_cell.angle_alpha   90.00
_cell.angle_beta   90.00
_cell.angle_gamma   90.00
#
_symmetry.space_group_name_H-M   'P 1'
#
loop_
_entity.id
_entity.type
_entity.pdbx_description
1 polymer ?
#
loop_
_entity_poly.entity_id
_entity_poly.type
_entity_poly.pdbx_seq_one_letter_code
_entity_poly.pdbx_strand_id
1 'polypeptide(L)'
;MYSELVLYKNLSGFAVAASILRLIWHVKSKNIPALCLIMWIGIFNTISFLNAFIWGGDIFIAWDGKVFCDIKIKYIIVAMTGEMGSIAACARNLANIMRGDLPVFCFGVPVWMMSIHYVIQPGRYWLIEVMGCTPTVDNSWPSIVLVFIWPPISALVASYFCILFENILSNSTNNITKSRFLRLYIYCSGLILFLLPTTFYNFYRELNVERLPYDWKLIHDPAIWGDIYKIPTNGEVAFDKWIIIGAGLPLFLFFWVWAGCKYHV
;
A
#
# COMPACT_ATOMS: atom_id res chain seq x y z
N MET A 1 25.02 3.58 10.37
CA MET A 1 24.77 3.03 9.03
C MET A 1 24.06 1.69 9.09
N TYR A 2 24.62 0.62 9.67
CA TYR A 2 23.89 -0.66 9.81
C TYR A 2 22.76 -0.69 10.86
N SER A 3 22.74 0.26 11.80
CA SER A 3 21.73 0.32 12.87
C SER A 3 20.31 0.54 12.34
N GLU A 4 20.15 1.40 11.33
CA GLU A 4 18.86 1.68 10.70
C GLU A 4 18.33 0.45 9.96
N LEU A 5 19.18 -0.20 9.16
CA LEU A 5 18.85 -1.43 8.47
C LEU A 5 18.44 -2.55 9.44
N VAL A 6 19.16 -2.72 10.56
CA VAL A 6 18.82 -3.72 11.58
C VAL A 6 17.47 -3.41 12.22
N LEU A 7 17.21 -2.15 12.55
CA LEU A 7 15.92 -1.72 13.08
C LEU A 7 14.78 -2.00 12.09
N TYR A 8 14.99 -1.66 10.81
CA TYR A 8 14.02 -1.88 9.74
C TYR A 8 13.71 -3.36 9.53
N LYS A 9 14.74 -4.24 9.54
CA LYS A 9 14.58 -5.70 9.46
C LYS A 9 13.71 -6.26 10.59
N ASN A 10 13.98 -5.84 11.82
CA ASN A 10 13.24 -6.33 12.99
C ASN A 10 11.78 -5.85 12.99
N LEU A 11 11.55 -4.56 12.71
CA LEU A 11 10.20 -3.99 12.73
C LEU A 11 9.33 -4.51 11.57
N SER A 12 9.90 -4.65 10.36
CA SER A 12 9.18 -5.27 9.23
C SER A 12 8.85 -6.74 9.53
N GLY A 13 9.77 -7.50 10.12
CA GLY A 13 9.51 -8.89 10.53
C GLY A 13 8.38 -9.00 11.56
N PHE A 14 8.35 -8.11 12.55
CA PHE A 14 7.26 -8.04 13.52
C PHE A 14 5.92 -7.67 12.85
N ALA A 15 5.92 -6.69 11.94
CA ALA A 15 4.73 -6.30 11.18
C ALA A 15 4.18 -7.44 10.31
N VAL A 16 5.05 -8.26 9.71
CA VAL A 16 4.66 -9.47 8.97
C VAL A 16 3.98 -10.49 9.90
N ALA A 17 4.61 -10.81 11.03
CA ALA A 17 4.05 -11.76 11.99
C ALA A 17 2.68 -11.28 12.51
N ALA A 18 2.57 -10.00 12.83
CA ALA A 18 1.32 -9.36 13.22
C ALA A 18 0.25 -9.49 12.11
N SER A 19 0.60 -9.20 10.86
CA SER A 19 -0.33 -9.26 9.73
C SER A 19 -0.87 -10.68 9.47
N ILE A 20 0.01 -11.70 9.54
CA ILE A 20 -0.38 -13.11 9.38
C ILE A 20 -1.34 -13.54 10.49
N LEU A 21 -0.99 -13.27 11.75
CA LEU A 21 -1.83 -13.62 12.89
C LEU A 21 -3.22 -12.96 12.77
N ARG A 22 -3.24 -11.71 12.31
CA ARG A 22 -4.47 -10.97 12.08
C ARG A 22 -5.31 -11.54 10.96
N LEU A 23 -4.70 -11.96 9.86
CA LEU A 23 -5.43 -12.61 8.78
C LEU A 23 -6.13 -13.88 9.29
N ILE A 24 -5.40 -14.75 10.01
CA ILE A 24 -5.94 -16.00 10.57
C ILE A 24 -7.17 -15.74 11.46
N TRP A 25 -7.11 -14.72 12.32
CA TRP A 25 -8.22 -14.41 13.23
C TRP A 25 -9.38 -13.69 12.56
N HIS A 26 -9.09 -12.81 11.61
CA HIS A 26 -10.12 -11.97 10.99
C HIS A 26 -10.89 -12.67 9.88
N VAL A 27 -10.37 -13.77 9.30
CA VAL A 27 -11.07 -14.57 8.28
C VAL A 27 -12.45 -15.03 8.75
N LYS A 28 -12.62 -15.29 10.07
CA LYS A 28 -13.92 -15.68 10.66
C LYS A 28 -14.97 -14.56 10.66
N SER A 29 -14.56 -13.29 10.55
CA SER A 29 -15.47 -12.15 10.62
C SER A 29 -16.30 -11.94 9.35
N LYS A 30 -15.92 -12.58 8.23
CA LYS A 30 -16.50 -12.42 6.89
C LYS A 30 -16.53 -10.96 6.38
N ASN A 31 -15.76 -10.06 6.98
CA ASN A 31 -15.63 -8.68 6.53
C ASN A 31 -14.58 -8.58 5.42
N ILE A 32 -15.01 -8.79 4.18
CA ILE A 32 -14.13 -8.82 2.99
C ILE A 32 -13.25 -7.55 2.85
N PRO A 33 -13.76 -6.31 2.99
CA PRO A 33 -12.95 -5.10 2.90
C PRO A 33 -11.81 -5.05 3.90
N ALA A 34 -12.07 -5.47 5.15
CA ALA A 34 -11.06 -5.49 6.18
C ALA A 34 -10.02 -6.59 5.91
N LEU A 35 -10.42 -7.73 5.33
CA LEU A 35 -9.49 -8.75 4.86
C LEU A 35 -8.63 -8.25 3.70
N CYS A 36 -9.20 -7.53 2.75
CA CYS A 36 -8.45 -6.88 1.67
C CYS A 36 -7.42 -5.88 2.22
N LEU A 37 -7.83 -5.03 3.17
CA LEU A 37 -6.93 -4.06 3.79
C LEU A 37 -5.76 -4.74 4.52
N ILE A 38 -6.05 -5.79 5.30
CA ILE A 38 -5.01 -6.59 5.98
C ILE A 38 -4.10 -7.27 4.95
N MET A 39 -4.64 -7.75 3.84
CA MET A 39 -3.88 -8.40 2.77
C MET A 39 -2.91 -7.41 2.10
N TRP A 40 -3.36 -6.23 1.69
CA TRP A 40 -2.48 -5.20 1.10
C TRP A 40 -1.36 -4.80 2.08
N ILE A 41 -1.70 -4.46 3.32
CA ILE A 41 -0.68 -4.06 4.30
C ILE A 41 0.29 -5.23 4.61
N GLY A 42 -0.23 -6.45 4.71
CA GLY A 42 0.56 -7.65 4.99
C GLY A 42 1.51 -8.04 3.86
N ILE A 43 1.05 -7.99 2.60
CA ILE A 43 1.91 -8.25 1.44
C ILE A 43 3.00 -7.18 1.35
N PHE A 44 2.66 -5.89 1.54
CA PHE A 44 3.66 -4.83 1.50
C PHE A 44 4.73 -5.02 2.58
N ASN A 45 4.33 -5.29 3.82
CA ASN A 45 5.28 -5.54 4.91
C ASN A 45 6.15 -6.78 4.65
N THR A 46 5.59 -7.82 4.02
CA THR A 46 6.34 -9.02 3.62
C THR A 46 7.38 -8.68 2.56
N ILE A 47 7.01 -7.89 1.56
CA ILE A 47 7.93 -7.39 0.53
C ILE A 47 9.05 -6.57 1.17
N SER A 48 8.71 -5.62 2.04
CA SER A 48 9.68 -4.79 2.77
C SER A 48 10.69 -5.62 3.57
N PHE A 49 10.20 -6.62 4.29
CA PHE A 49 11.05 -7.57 5.02
C PHE A 49 11.99 -8.31 4.07
N LEU A 50 11.46 -8.94 3.03
CA LEU A 50 12.28 -9.67 2.05
C LEU A 50 13.33 -8.76 1.39
N ASN A 51 12.97 -7.51 1.07
CA ASN A 51 13.90 -6.57 0.44
C ASN A 51 15.12 -6.30 1.32
N ALA A 52 14.89 -6.04 2.62
CA ALA A 52 15.97 -5.78 3.55
C ALA A 52 16.88 -7.00 3.77
N PHE A 53 16.35 -8.21 3.64
CA PHE A 53 17.13 -9.44 3.72
C PHE A 53 17.94 -9.71 2.45
N ILE A 54 17.33 -9.57 1.28
CA ILE A 54 17.95 -9.90 -0.01
C ILE A 54 18.95 -8.81 -0.44
N TRP A 55 18.59 -7.54 -0.25
CA TRP A 55 19.34 -6.37 -0.73
C TRP A 55 19.84 -5.47 0.39
N GLY A 56 19.99 -5.99 1.61
CA GLY A 56 20.56 -5.24 2.74
C GLY A 56 22.09 -5.23 2.82
N GLY A 57 22.77 -5.55 1.72
CA GLY A 57 24.23 -5.56 1.61
C GLY A 57 24.66 -4.97 0.26
N ASP A 58 25.87 -5.28 -0.20
CA ASP A 58 26.37 -4.75 -1.47
C ASP A 58 25.45 -5.14 -2.65
N ILE A 59 24.82 -4.13 -3.23
CA ILE A 59 23.81 -4.26 -4.29
C ILE A 59 24.40 -4.80 -5.60
N PHE A 60 25.68 -4.53 -5.87
CA PHE A 60 26.31 -4.87 -7.15
C PHE A 60 26.51 -6.38 -7.31
N ILE A 61 26.77 -7.09 -6.22
CA ILE A 61 26.87 -8.56 -6.17
C ILE A 61 25.55 -9.26 -5.83
N ALA A 62 24.52 -8.50 -5.44
CA ALA A 62 23.24 -9.06 -5.02
C ALA A 62 22.46 -9.66 -6.20
N TRP A 63 21.55 -10.58 -5.87
CA TRP A 63 20.64 -11.20 -6.83
C TRP A 63 19.77 -10.16 -7.55
N ASP A 64 19.69 -10.25 -8.87
CA ASP A 64 18.91 -9.30 -9.69
C ASP A 64 17.39 -9.41 -9.51
N GLY A 65 16.90 -10.40 -8.77
CA GLY A 65 15.48 -10.48 -8.44
C GLY A 65 14.59 -11.05 -9.55
N LYS A 66 15.14 -11.94 -10.39
CA LYS A 66 14.42 -12.60 -11.49
C LYS A 66 13.04 -13.13 -11.06
N VAL A 67 11.99 -12.83 -11.82
CA VAL A 67 10.57 -13.17 -11.57
C VAL A 67 9.96 -12.41 -10.38
N PHE A 68 10.61 -12.43 -9.22
CA PHE A 68 10.13 -11.74 -8.03
C PHE A 68 9.93 -10.25 -8.28
N CYS A 69 10.90 -9.60 -8.93
CA CYS A 69 10.84 -8.18 -9.21
C CYS A 69 9.74 -7.82 -10.21
N ASP A 70 9.55 -8.63 -11.26
CA ASP A 70 8.52 -8.38 -12.27
C ASP A 70 7.11 -8.43 -11.67
N ILE A 71 6.88 -9.27 -10.65
CA ILE A 71 5.63 -9.33 -9.90
C ILE A 71 5.54 -8.17 -8.90
N LYS A 72 6.61 -7.95 -8.12
CA LYS A 72 6.65 -6.96 -7.05
C LYS A 72 6.40 -5.55 -7.56
N ILE A 73 6.97 -5.14 -8.69
CA ILE A 73 6.77 -3.77 -9.20
C ILE A 73 5.31 -3.50 -9.57
N LYS A 74 4.59 -4.50 -10.08
CA LYS A 74 3.17 -4.37 -10.42
C LYS A 74 2.33 -4.20 -9.15
N TYR A 75 2.70 -4.94 -8.10
CA TYR A 75 2.11 -4.74 -6.78
C TYR A 75 2.37 -3.33 -6.23
N ILE A 76 3.63 -2.85 -6.26
CA ILE A 76 4.00 -1.54 -5.70
C ILE A 76 3.22 -0.39 -6.35
N ILE A 77 3.05 -0.42 -7.68
CA ILE A 77 2.31 0.63 -8.43
C ILE A 77 0.88 0.82 -7.91
N VAL A 78 0.26 -0.25 -7.39
CA VAL A 78 -1.17 -0.23 -7.07
C VAL A 78 -1.48 -0.38 -5.59
N ALA A 79 -0.48 -0.69 -4.77
CA ALA A 79 -0.67 -1.00 -3.35
C ALA A 79 -1.41 0.13 -2.62
N MET A 80 -0.99 1.38 -2.84
CA MET A 80 -1.57 2.54 -2.17
C MET A 80 -3.03 2.80 -2.60
N THR A 81 -3.34 2.64 -3.89
CA THR A 81 -4.72 2.69 -4.40
C THR A 81 -5.56 1.54 -3.83
N GLY A 82 -5.01 0.33 -3.74
CA GLY A 82 -5.69 -0.84 -3.18
C GLY A 82 -5.96 -0.72 -1.68
N GLU A 83 -5.03 -0.14 -0.92
CA GLU A 83 -5.20 0.21 0.48
C GLU A 83 -6.32 1.23 0.66
N MET A 84 -6.27 2.35 -0.06
CA MET A 84 -7.33 3.38 -0.04
C MET A 84 -8.69 2.82 -0.45
N GLY A 85 -8.74 2.02 -1.51
CA GLY A 85 -9.94 1.35 -1.98
C GLY A 85 -10.53 0.39 -0.93
N SER A 86 -9.67 -0.33 -0.20
CA SER A 86 -10.09 -1.19 0.90
C SER A 86 -10.60 -0.40 2.11
N ILE A 87 -10.02 0.78 2.39
CA ILE A 87 -10.52 1.70 3.43
C ILE A 87 -11.89 2.27 3.04
N ALA A 88 -12.04 2.74 1.79
CA ALA A 88 -13.31 3.22 1.26
C ALA A 88 -14.40 2.13 1.36
N ALA A 89 -14.06 0.90 0.95
CA ALA A 89 -14.96 -0.25 1.06
C ALA A 89 -15.30 -0.60 2.52
N CYS A 90 -14.35 -0.49 3.45
CA CYS A 90 -14.60 -0.65 4.89
C CYS A 90 -15.63 0.38 5.38
N ALA A 91 -15.37 1.66 5.18
CA ALA A 91 -16.23 2.75 5.64
C ALA A 91 -17.64 2.67 5.02
N ARG A 92 -17.72 2.32 3.73
CA ARG A 92 -18.97 2.15 3.00
C ARG A 92 -19.79 0.94 3.47
N ASN A 93 -19.14 -0.17 3.81
CA ASN A 93 -19.78 -1.34 4.41
C ASN A 93 -20.32 -1.00 5.82
N LEU A 94 -19.55 -0.25 6.61
CA LEU A 94 -19.97 0.22 7.92
C LEU A 94 -21.19 1.17 7.83
N ALA A 95 -21.26 2.00 6.80
CA ALA A 95 -22.39 2.88 6.53
C ALA A 95 -23.63 2.17 5.94
N ASN A 96 -23.57 0.86 5.68
CA ASN A 96 -24.64 0.06 5.05
C ASN A 96 -25.10 0.57 3.67
N ILE A 97 -24.26 1.30 2.93
CA ILE A 97 -24.72 2.07 1.75
C ILE A 97 -24.96 1.18 0.51
N MET A 98 -24.17 0.13 0.23
CA MET A 98 -24.54 -0.87 -0.80
C MET A 98 -23.89 -2.24 -0.54
N ARG A 99 -24.62 -3.32 -0.83
CA ARG A 99 -24.15 -4.71 -0.88
C ARG A 99 -23.94 -5.09 -2.35
N GLY A 100 -22.75 -4.89 -2.94
CA GLY A 100 -22.54 -5.20 -4.36
C GLY A 100 -21.12 -4.93 -4.89
N ASP A 101 -20.66 -3.68 -4.86
CA ASP A 101 -19.42 -3.28 -5.58
C ASP A 101 -18.12 -3.36 -4.78
N LEU A 102 -18.14 -4.16 -3.72
CA LEU A 102 -17.01 -4.32 -2.79
C LEU A 102 -15.70 -4.78 -3.45
N PRO A 103 -15.71 -5.72 -4.42
CA PRO A 103 -14.49 -6.18 -5.09
C PRO A 103 -13.88 -5.10 -6.00
N VAL A 104 -14.69 -4.19 -6.55
CA VAL A 104 -14.25 -3.19 -7.53
C VAL A 104 -13.31 -2.17 -6.90
N PHE A 105 -13.64 -1.67 -5.71
CA PHE A 105 -12.78 -0.73 -4.99
C PHE A 105 -11.52 -1.39 -4.44
N CYS A 106 -11.62 -2.62 -3.92
CA CYS A 106 -10.46 -3.31 -3.34
C CYS A 106 -9.48 -3.85 -4.38
N PHE A 107 -9.96 -4.30 -5.54
CA PHE A 107 -9.16 -5.02 -6.54
C PHE A 107 -9.38 -4.54 -7.97
N GLY A 108 -10.59 -4.10 -8.35
CA GLY A 108 -10.89 -3.68 -9.72
C GLY A 108 -9.97 -2.56 -10.23
N VAL A 109 -9.91 -1.45 -9.49
CA VAL A 109 -9.02 -0.32 -9.86
C VAL A 109 -7.54 -0.73 -9.80
N PRO A 110 -7.02 -1.39 -8.74
CA PRO A 110 -5.66 -1.90 -8.73
C PRO A 110 -5.31 -2.82 -9.90
N VAL A 111 -6.16 -3.81 -10.23
CA VAL A 111 -5.88 -4.75 -11.33
C VAL A 111 -5.80 -4.02 -12.66
N TRP A 112 -6.72 -3.09 -12.92
CA TRP A 112 -6.67 -2.25 -14.12
C TRP A 112 -5.37 -1.43 -14.19
N MET A 113 -4.95 -0.82 -13.08
CA MET A 113 -3.68 -0.08 -12.99
C MET A 113 -2.46 -0.98 -13.26
N MET A 114 -2.44 -2.21 -12.72
CA MET A 114 -1.36 -3.16 -12.97
C MET A 114 -1.22 -3.48 -14.46
N SER A 115 -2.36 -3.69 -15.14
CA SER A 115 -2.41 -4.01 -16.57
C SER A 115 -1.94 -2.83 -17.42
N ILE A 116 -2.38 -1.61 -17.11
CA ILE A 116 -2.07 -0.44 -17.94
C ILE A 116 -0.66 0.13 -17.69
N HIS A 117 -0.04 -0.18 -16.55
CA HIS A 117 1.32 0.28 -16.23
C HIS A 117 2.35 -0.05 -17.32
N TYR A 118 2.19 -1.15 -18.07
CA TYR A 118 3.10 -1.50 -19.16
C TYR A 118 3.25 -0.37 -20.20
N VAL A 119 2.16 0.35 -20.51
CA VAL A 119 2.11 1.42 -21.53
C VAL A 119 3.13 2.54 -21.27
N ILE A 120 3.49 2.76 -20.00
CA ILE A 120 4.34 3.85 -19.54
C ILE A 120 5.59 3.35 -18.80
N GLN A 121 5.92 2.07 -18.93
CA GLN A 121 7.01 1.45 -18.21
C GLN A 121 8.26 1.43 -19.12
N PRO A 122 9.27 2.29 -18.92
CA PRO A 122 10.41 2.42 -19.84
C PRO A 122 11.47 1.30 -19.71
N GLY A 123 11.35 0.44 -18.70
CA GLY A 123 12.29 -0.64 -18.45
C GLY A 123 11.72 -1.60 -17.40
N ARG A 124 12.41 -2.71 -17.12
CA ARG A 124 11.85 -3.69 -16.19
C ARG A 124 11.69 -3.15 -14.78
N TYR A 125 12.77 -2.69 -14.15
CA TYR A 125 12.75 -2.10 -12.81
C TYR A 125 14.12 -1.50 -12.48
N TRP A 126 14.16 -0.61 -11.50
CA TRP A 126 15.42 -0.27 -10.83
C TRP A 126 15.59 -1.14 -9.58
N LEU A 127 16.83 -1.41 -9.22
CA LEU A 127 17.19 -2.18 -8.03
C LEU A 127 17.92 -1.27 -7.05
N ILE A 128 17.23 -0.90 -5.97
CA ILE A 128 17.79 0.03 -5.00
C ILE A 128 18.16 -0.73 -3.72
N GLU A 129 19.35 -0.47 -3.20
CA GLU A 129 19.83 -1.08 -1.95
C GLU A 129 18.80 -0.87 -0.82
N VAL A 130 18.61 -1.92 0.00
CA VAL A 130 17.60 -2.07 1.06
C VAL A 130 16.13 -2.06 0.59
N MET A 131 15.75 -1.19 -0.34
CA MET A 131 14.38 -1.06 -0.86
C MET A 131 14.02 -2.15 -1.86
N GLY A 132 15.03 -2.80 -2.46
CA GLY A 132 14.88 -3.78 -3.53
C GLY A 132 14.38 -3.14 -4.81
N CYS A 133 13.67 -3.92 -5.64
CA CYS A 133 13.19 -3.38 -6.91
C CYS A 133 12.07 -2.33 -6.78
N THR A 134 12.12 -1.32 -7.64
CA THR A 134 11.14 -0.26 -7.76
C THR A 134 10.62 -0.18 -9.20
N PRO A 135 9.33 0.10 -9.41
CA PRO A 135 8.79 0.29 -10.75
C PRO A 135 9.46 1.49 -11.41
N THR A 136 9.71 1.38 -12.71
CA THR A 136 10.06 2.51 -13.55
C THR A 136 8.80 3.04 -14.21
N VAL A 137 8.66 4.35 -14.26
CA VAL A 137 7.54 5.05 -14.88
C VAL A 137 8.13 6.18 -15.72
N ASP A 138 7.69 6.28 -16.96
CA ASP A 138 8.14 7.34 -17.87
C ASP A 138 7.60 8.72 -17.44
N ASN A 139 8.32 9.79 -17.79
CA ASN A 139 7.96 11.15 -17.38
C ASN A 139 6.98 11.85 -18.33
N SER A 140 6.39 11.13 -19.28
CA SER A 140 5.37 11.67 -20.18
C SER A 140 4.01 11.93 -19.50
N TRP A 141 3.19 12.74 -20.15
CA TRP A 141 1.86 13.09 -19.66
C TRP A 141 0.93 11.88 -19.39
N PRO A 142 0.97 10.76 -20.14
CA PRO A 142 0.11 9.60 -19.85
C PRO A 142 0.36 9.01 -18.47
N SER A 143 1.59 9.08 -17.93
CA SER A 143 1.90 8.55 -16.59
C SER A 143 1.07 9.20 -15.48
N ILE A 144 0.76 10.49 -15.64
CA ILE A 144 -0.11 11.23 -14.71
C ILE A 144 -1.51 10.66 -14.70
N VAL A 145 -2.09 10.45 -15.89
CA VAL A 145 -3.47 9.98 -16.05
C VAL A 145 -3.60 8.49 -15.72
N LEU A 146 -2.60 7.69 -16.08
CA LEU A 146 -2.67 6.23 -15.99
C LEU A 146 -2.27 5.70 -14.61
N VAL A 147 -1.39 6.39 -13.89
CA VAL A 147 -0.87 5.91 -12.59
C VAL A 147 -1.00 6.95 -11.49
N PHE A 148 -0.43 8.14 -11.64
CA PHE A 148 -0.21 9.04 -10.50
C PHE A 148 -1.48 9.72 -9.94
N ILE A 149 -2.54 9.88 -10.74
CA ILE A 149 -3.79 10.52 -10.30
C ILE A 149 -4.68 9.59 -9.45
N TRP A 150 -4.49 8.27 -9.53
CA TRP A 150 -5.39 7.30 -8.90
C TRP A 150 -5.25 7.20 -7.38
N PRO A 151 -4.04 7.24 -6.79
CA PRO A 151 -3.89 7.31 -5.34
C PRO A 151 -4.63 8.50 -4.68
N PRO A 152 -4.50 9.77 -5.16
CA PRO A 152 -5.24 10.89 -4.55
C PRO A 152 -6.76 10.80 -4.76
N ILE A 153 -7.23 10.36 -5.92
CA ILE A 153 -8.67 10.10 -6.15
C ILE A 153 -9.17 9.05 -5.14
N SER A 154 -8.47 7.94 -4.99
CA SER A 154 -8.89 6.85 -4.08
C SER A 154 -8.89 7.31 -2.63
N ALA A 155 -7.92 8.14 -2.23
CA ALA A 155 -7.86 8.71 -0.90
C ALA A 155 -9.03 9.65 -0.62
N LEU A 156 -9.41 10.52 -1.57
CA LEU A 156 -10.58 11.40 -1.44
C LEU A 156 -11.88 10.59 -1.30
N VAL A 157 -12.04 9.51 -2.09
CA VAL A 157 -13.18 8.60 -1.99
C VAL A 157 -13.22 7.92 -0.62
N ALA A 158 -12.08 7.46 -0.11
CA ALA A 158 -11.97 6.87 1.23
C ALA A 158 -12.34 7.88 2.33
N SER A 159 -11.82 9.11 2.26
CA SER A 159 -12.13 10.19 3.18
C SER A 159 -13.62 10.53 3.19
N TYR A 160 -14.23 10.65 2.01
CA TYR A 160 -15.67 10.91 1.88
C TYR A 160 -16.51 9.85 2.62
N PHE A 161 -16.24 8.57 2.40
CA PHE A 161 -17.00 7.50 3.08
C PHE A 161 -16.74 7.45 4.58
N CYS A 162 -15.53 7.75 5.05
CA CYS A 162 -15.24 7.86 6.48
C CYS A 162 -16.04 8.98 7.14
N ILE A 163 -16.06 10.18 6.54
CA ILE A 163 -16.84 11.33 7.04
C ILE A 163 -18.34 11.00 7.05
N LEU A 164 -18.83 10.35 5.99
CA LEU A 164 -20.23 9.94 5.92
C LEU A 164 -20.61 8.94 7.02
N PHE A 165 -19.75 7.94 7.26
CA PHE A 165 -19.98 7.01 8.36
C PHE A 165 -19.96 7.70 9.73
N GLU A 166 -19.06 8.65 9.95
CA GLU A 166 -19.02 9.46 11.18
C GLU A 166 -20.33 10.20 11.42
N ASN A 167 -20.87 10.84 10.38
CA ASN A 167 -22.16 11.53 10.46
C ASN A 167 -23.34 10.59 10.75
N ILE A 168 -23.32 9.36 10.23
CA ILE A 168 -24.34 8.36 10.55
C ILE A 168 -24.19 7.88 12.00
N LEU A 169 -22.94 7.72 12.46
CA LEU A 169 -22.62 7.24 13.80
C LEU A 169 -22.99 8.27 14.88
N SER A 170 -22.71 9.55 14.63
CA SER A 170 -23.04 10.65 15.55
C SER A 170 -24.54 10.79 15.76
N ASN A 171 -25.33 10.61 14.69
CA ASN A 171 -26.80 10.68 14.70
C ASN A 171 -27.50 9.39 15.17
N SER A 172 -26.77 8.28 15.32
CA SER A 172 -27.35 7.01 15.78
C SER A 172 -27.68 7.06 17.28
N THR A 173 -28.86 6.56 17.67
CA THR A 173 -29.29 6.46 19.07
C THR A 173 -28.88 5.14 19.74
N ASN A 174 -28.38 4.16 18.97
CA ASN A 174 -28.05 2.81 19.46
C ASN A 174 -26.58 2.67 19.89
N ASN A 175 -26.32 2.80 21.19
CA ASN A 175 -24.96 2.74 21.78
C ASN A 175 -24.24 1.40 21.56
N ILE A 176 -24.97 0.28 21.48
CA ILE A 176 -24.40 -1.06 21.28
C ILE A 176 -23.74 -1.20 19.90
N THR A 177 -24.36 -0.62 18.87
CA THR A 177 -23.85 -0.62 17.50
C THR A 177 -22.61 0.28 17.38
N LYS A 178 -22.53 1.37 18.15
CA LYS A 178 -21.39 2.31 18.12
C LYS A 178 -20.08 1.65 18.54
N SER A 179 -20.04 1.00 19.71
CA SER A 179 -18.82 0.41 20.28
C SER A 179 -18.23 -0.71 19.40
N ARG A 180 -19.10 -1.49 18.73
CA ARG A 180 -18.68 -2.64 17.92
C ARG A 180 -17.93 -2.23 16.65
N PHE A 181 -18.30 -1.12 16.02
CA PHE A 181 -17.73 -0.67 14.74
C PHE A 181 -16.66 0.41 14.87
N LEU A 182 -16.57 1.06 16.03
CA LEU A 182 -15.63 2.14 16.32
C LEU A 182 -14.16 1.73 16.10
N ARG A 183 -13.79 0.47 16.37
CA ARG A 183 -12.39 0.02 16.24
C ARG A 183 -11.87 0.05 14.81
N LEU A 184 -12.67 -0.50 13.89
CA LEU A 184 -12.32 -0.51 12.47
C LEU A 184 -12.37 0.92 11.92
N TYR A 185 -13.33 1.72 12.36
CA TYR A 185 -13.42 3.13 12.00
C TYR A 185 -12.18 3.93 12.43
N ILE A 186 -11.79 3.87 13.71
CA ILE A 186 -10.60 4.56 14.23
C ILE A 186 -9.35 4.17 13.43
N TYR A 187 -9.19 2.88 13.13
CA TYR A 187 -8.07 2.40 12.35
C TYR A 187 -8.08 2.97 10.91
N CYS A 188 -9.21 2.89 10.21
CA CYS A 188 -9.38 3.44 8.87
C CYS A 188 -9.16 4.96 8.81
N SER A 189 -9.73 5.71 9.75
CA SER A 189 -9.54 7.17 9.84
C SER A 189 -8.10 7.54 10.20
N GLY A 190 -7.45 6.76 11.07
CA GLY A 190 -6.03 6.91 11.38
C GLY A 190 -5.15 6.71 10.15
N LEU A 191 -5.41 5.69 9.33
CA LEU A 191 -4.68 5.48 8.08
C LEU A 191 -4.89 6.63 7.09
N ILE A 192 -6.12 7.13 6.94
CA ILE A 192 -6.42 8.27 6.05
C ILE A 192 -5.65 9.52 6.48
N LEU A 193 -5.55 9.79 7.78
CA LEU A 193 -4.83 10.97 8.30
C LEU A 193 -3.38 11.03 7.81
N PHE A 194 -2.71 9.88 7.67
CA PHE A 194 -1.33 9.80 7.18
C PHE A 194 -1.25 9.64 5.65
N LEU A 195 -2.11 8.82 5.06
CA LEU A 195 -2.01 8.46 3.64
C LEU A 195 -2.58 9.54 2.71
N LEU A 196 -3.55 10.33 3.16
CA LEU A 196 -4.10 11.47 2.40
C LEU A 196 -3.03 12.54 2.13
N PRO A 197 -2.34 13.13 3.12
CA PRO A 197 -1.29 14.10 2.82
C PRO A 197 -0.13 13.48 2.02
N THR A 198 0.24 12.23 2.32
CA THR A 198 1.30 11.51 1.60
C THR A 198 0.98 11.38 0.11
N THR A 199 -0.27 11.04 -0.23
CA THR A 199 -0.67 10.89 -1.65
C THR A 199 -0.65 12.20 -2.41
N PHE A 200 -1.10 13.28 -1.80
CA PHE A 200 -1.09 14.59 -2.44
C PHE A 200 0.33 15.13 -2.58
N TYR A 201 1.18 14.90 -1.58
CA TYR A 201 2.59 15.28 -1.66
C TYR A 201 3.33 14.53 -2.78
N ASN A 202 3.15 13.21 -2.88
CA ASN A 202 3.74 12.43 -3.96
C ASN A 202 3.22 12.89 -5.33
N PHE A 203 1.91 13.09 -5.46
CA PHE A 203 1.33 13.60 -6.70
C PHE A 203 1.87 14.99 -7.09
N TYR A 204 2.00 15.90 -6.12
CA TYR A 204 2.62 17.21 -6.33
C TYR A 204 4.07 17.09 -6.79
N ARG A 205 4.87 16.22 -6.17
CA ARG A 205 6.26 15.98 -6.61
C ARG A 205 6.32 15.51 -8.05
N GLU A 206 5.47 14.54 -8.40
CA GLU A 206 5.40 14.04 -9.77
C GLU A 206 5.01 15.16 -10.74
N LEU A 207 4.02 15.99 -10.39
CA LEU A 207 3.57 17.13 -11.22
C LEU A 207 4.69 18.14 -11.56
N ASN A 208 5.69 18.30 -10.69
CA ASN A 208 6.81 19.22 -10.88
C ASN A 208 7.98 18.62 -11.69
N VAL A 209 7.91 17.34 -12.06
CA VAL A 209 8.89 16.74 -12.97
C VAL A 209 8.64 17.23 -14.39
N GLU A 210 9.71 17.56 -15.11
CA GLU A 210 9.66 17.97 -16.52
C GLU A 210 8.95 16.91 -17.38
N ARG A 211 8.04 17.35 -18.26
CA ARG A 211 7.25 16.46 -19.11
C ARG A 211 7.88 16.27 -20.46
N LEU A 212 8.07 15.00 -20.81
CA LEU A 212 8.51 14.61 -22.14
C LEU A 212 7.30 14.25 -23.02
N PRO A 213 7.39 14.48 -24.34
CA PRO A 213 6.45 13.90 -25.28
C PRO A 213 6.43 12.38 -25.17
N TYR A 214 5.24 11.78 -25.24
CA TYR A 214 5.11 10.33 -25.21
C TYR A 214 5.63 9.70 -26.51
N ASP A 215 6.56 8.77 -26.41
CA ASP A 215 7.04 7.95 -27.53
C ASP A 215 7.11 6.47 -27.14
N TRP A 216 6.25 5.66 -27.76
CA TRP A 216 6.19 4.21 -27.52
C TRP A 216 7.52 3.52 -27.80
N LYS A 217 8.21 3.90 -28.89
CA LYS A 217 9.44 3.22 -29.32
C LYS A 217 10.59 3.48 -28.37
N LEU A 218 10.66 4.68 -27.82
CA LEU A 218 11.67 5.05 -26.83
C LEU A 218 11.43 4.33 -25.50
N ILE A 219 10.18 4.28 -25.05
CA ILE A 219 9.80 3.61 -23.78
C ILE A 219 10.01 2.09 -23.88
N HIS A 220 9.72 1.49 -25.03
CA HIS A 220 9.81 0.04 -25.21
C HIS A 220 11.00 -0.40 -26.08
N ASP A 221 12.11 0.33 -26.02
CA ASP A 221 13.30 -0.02 -26.77
C ASP A 221 13.87 -1.38 -26.28
N PRO A 222 13.88 -2.44 -27.13
CA PRO A 222 14.37 -3.76 -26.75
C PRO A 222 15.84 -3.77 -26.33
N ALA A 223 16.64 -2.79 -26.79
CA ALA A 223 18.07 -2.72 -26.49
C ALA A 223 18.34 -2.43 -25.01
N ILE A 224 17.48 -1.63 -24.37
CA ILE A 224 17.66 -1.17 -22.97
C ILE A 224 16.62 -1.76 -22.01
N TRP A 225 15.54 -2.37 -22.52
CA TRP A 225 14.46 -2.92 -21.69
C TRP A 225 14.96 -3.89 -20.60
N GLY A 226 15.96 -4.70 -20.95
CA GLY A 226 16.54 -5.72 -20.08
C GLY A 226 17.49 -5.19 -19.00
N ASP A 227 17.91 -3.93 -19.08
CA ASP A 227 18.93 -3.36 -18.22
C ASP A 227 18.36 -3.04 -16.82
N ILE A 228 19.06 -3.51 -15.79
CA ILE A 228 18.67 -3.32 -14.40
C ILE A 228 19.65 -2.33 -13.77
N TYR A 229 19.19 -1.10 -13.58
CA TYR A 229 19.97 -0.07 -12.90
C TYR A 229 20.03 -0.36 -11.39
N LYS A 230 21.25 -0.45 -10.86
CA LYS A 230 21.50 -0.70 -9.43
C LYS A 230 21.92 0.61 -8.75
N ILE A 231 21.23 0.98 -7.67
CA ILE A 231 21.47 2.24 -6.94
C ILE A 231 21.85 1.91 -5.49
N PRO A 232 23.09 2.20 -5.06
CA PRO A 232 23.49 2.03 -3.66
C PRO A 232 22.88 3.14 -2.79
N THR A 233 22.43 2.78 -1.59
CA THR A 233 21.92 3.70 -0.56
C THR A 233 22.81 3.70 0.67
N ASN A 234 23.88 2.90 0.70
CA ASN A 234 24.78 2.76 1.83
C ASN A 234 24.01 2.45 3.12
N GLY A 235 23.03 1.55 3.05
CA GLY A 235 22.21 1.15 4.20
C GLY A 235 21.16 2.15 4.69
N GLU A 236 20.96 3.30 4.04
CA GLU A 236 19.87 4.23 4.37
C GLU A 236 18.52 3.72 3.85
N VAL A 237 17.47 3.93 4.65
CA VAL A 237 16.11 3.52 4.31
C VAL A 237 15.26 4.75 4.00
N ALA A 238 14.65 4.76 2.81
CA ALA A 238 13.77 5.86 2.44
C ALA A 238 12.56 5.99 3.38
N PHE A 239 12.18 7.23 3.67
CA PHE A 239 11.12 7.57 4.64
C PHE A 239 9.76 6.91 4.32
N ASP A 240 9.41 6.82 3.04
CA ASP A 240 8.16 6.19 2.58
C ASP A 240 8.03 4.72 3.03
N LYS A 241 9.16 4.02 3.19
CA LYS A 241 9.17 2.62 3.65
C LYS A 241 8.79 2.49 5.13
N TRP A 242 9.09 3.50 5.94
CA TRP A 242 8.74 3.52 7.36
C TRP A 242 7.24 3.74 7.59
N ILE A 243 6.57 4.49 6.72
CA ILE A 243 5.12 4.73 6.79
C ILE A 243 4.34 3.41 6.78
N ILE A 244 4.78 2.45 5.97
CA ILE A 244 4.04 1.20 5.73
C ILE A 244 4.27 0.18 6.85
N ILE A 245 5.47 0.15 7.43
CA ILE A 245 5.71 -0.55 8.69
C ILE A 245 4.84 0.06 9.79
N GLY A 246 4.80 1.39 9.85
CA GLY A 246 3.94 2.15 10.75
C GLY A 246 2.44 1.90 10.56
N ALA A 247 1.98 1.55 9.36
CA ALA A 247 0.59 1.16 9.11
C ALA A 247 0.28 -0.27 9.60
N GLY A 248 1.28 -1.16 9.56
CA GLY A 248 1.17 -2.55 9.98
C GLY A 248 1.21 -2.76 11.50
N LEU A 249 2.03 -2.01 12.23
CA LEU A 249 2.18 -2.19 13.69
C LEU A 249 0.88 -1.92 14.50
N PRO A 250 0.10 -0.85 14.23
CA PRO A 250 -1.16 -0.58 14.91
C PRO A 250 -2.23 -1.65 14.63
N LEU A 251 -2.15 -2.40 13.52
CA LEU A 251 -3.04 -3.55 13.29
C LEU A 251 -2.94 -4.56 14.43
N PHE A 252 -1.78 -4.74 15.04
CA PHE A 252 -1.66 -5.61 16.22
C PHE A 252 -2.37 -4.98 17.42
N LEU A 253 -2.00 -3.75 17.79
CA LEU A 253 -2.45 -3.10 19.03
C LEU A 253 -3.99 -2.90 19.09
N PHE A 254 -4.63 -2.49 17.99
CA PHE A 254 -6.05 -2.11 18.02
C PHE A 254 -7.04 -3.27 18.16
N PHE A 255 -6.64 -4.53 17.91
CA PHE A 255 -7.56 -5.64 18.17
C PHE A 255 -7.00 -6.83 18.95
N TRP A 256 -5.69 -6.90 19.23
CA TRP A 256 -5.13 -7.94 20.12
C TRP A 256 -5.39 -7.61 21.60
N VAL A 257 -5.11 -6.37 22.03
CA VAL A 257 -5.27 -5.93 23.43
C VAL A 257 -6.71 -6.10 23.94
N TRP A 258 -7.70 -6.05 23.05
CA TRP A 258 -9.11 -6.15 23.39
C TRP A 258 -9.79 -7.49 23.06
N ALA A 259 -9.04 -8.47 22.51
CA ALA A 259 -9.52 -9.85 22.42
C ALA A 259 -9.42 -10.56 23.78
N GLY A 260 -8.45 -10.16 24.62
CA GLY A 260 -8.35 -10.60 26.02
C GLY A 260 -9.54 -10.19 26.90
N CYS A 261 -10.29 -9.14 26.51
CA CYS A 261 -11.50 -8.71 27.21
C CYS A 261 -12.78 -9.46 26.82
N LYS A 262 -12.73 -10.44 25.90
CA LYS A 262 -13.92 -11.22 25.50
C LYS A 262 -14.03 -12.61 26.13
N TYR A 263 -13.14 -12.96 27.05
CA TYR A 263 -13.22 -14.22 27.82
C TYR A 263 -13.71 -14.04 29.26
N HIS A 264 -14.26 -12.87 29.60
CA HIS A 264 -14.88 -12.61 30.90
C HIS A 264 -16.21 -11.87 30.74
N VAL A 265 -17.21 -12.52 30.14
CA VAL A 265 -18.65 -12.39 30.51
C VAL A 265 -19.33 -13.68 30.11
#